data_AF-A0A820KER1-F1
#
_entry.id   AF-A0A820KER1-F1
#
_cell.length_a   1.000
_cell.length_b   1.000
_cell.length_c   1.000
_cell.angle_alpha   90.00
_cell.angle_beta   90.00
_cell.angle_gamma   90.00
#
_symmetry.space_group_name_H-M   'P 1'
#
loop_
_entity.id
_entity.type
_entity.pdbx_description
1 polymer ?
#
loop_
_entity_poly.entity_id
_entity_poly.type
_entity_poly.pdbx_seq_one_letter_code
_entity_poly.pdbx_strand_id
1 'polypeptide(L)'
;MDQLYGPTDIIVDQQNHSIIIADPGNRRVVRWLNQKRETLIKNIDCRGLAMDKHGFLYVSDWWKDEVRRWKFGEYDNEGIVVVGGNGHGDQLNQLNYPTFIFVDEDQSVYVSDYNNRRVMKWRKGAKEGKVVAGGNLNELSRPEGIVVDHLGQIYVADSKNHRVMRWCEGKEEGEIVVGAAFFMKLAHIEIL
;
A
#
# COMPACT_ATOMS: atom_id res chain seq x y z
N MET A 1 23.24 6.91 18.86
CA MET A 1 21.91 7.49 18.55
C MET A 1 21.09 6.39 17.93
N ASP A 2 19.84 6.22 18.33
CA ASP A 2 18.97 5.27 17.67
C ASP A 2 18.46 5.89 16.36
N GLN A 3 18.92 5.32 15.25
CA GLN A 3 18.76 5.86 13.90
C GLN A 3 17.80 4.96 13.10
N LEU A 4 16.94 5.59 12.29
CA LEU A 4 16.11 4.89 11.31
C LEU A 4 17.00 4.30 10.20
N TYR A 5 16.63 3.14 9.66
CA TYR A 5 17.35 2.50 8.57
C TYR A 5 16.39 2.19 7.41
N GLY A 6 16.45 3.05 6.38
CA GLY A 6 15.64 2.95 5.17
C GLY A 6 14.13 3.10 5.41
N PRO A 7 13.65 4.15 6.12
CA PRO A 7 12.22 4.32 6.33
C PRO A 7 11.47 4.38 5.00
N THR A 8 10.33 3.70 4.92
CA THR A 8 9.58 3.50 3.65
C THR A 8 8.23 4.19 3.64
N ASP A 9 7.62 4.35 4.81
CA ASP A 9 6.31 5.00 4.93
C ASP A 9 6.18 5.71 6.29
N ILE A 10 5.29 6.70 6.32
CA ILE A 10 5.00 7.54 7.48
C ILE A 10 3.52 7.89 7.50
N ILE A 11 2.90 7.78 8.67
CA ILE A 11 1.53 8.25 8.89
C ILE A 11 1.47 9.17 10.10
N VAL A 12 0.46 10.03 10.12
CA VAL A 12 0.19 10.90 11.27
C VAL A 12 -0.68 10.15 12.27
N ASP A 13 -0.21 10.10 13.53
CA ASP A 13 -1.01 9.69 14.67
C ASP A 13 -1.70 10.94 15.25
N GLN A 14 -2.90 11.20 14.74
CA GLN A 14 -3.72 12.35 15.11
C GLN A 14 -4.06 12.36 16.61
N GLN A 15 -4.27 11.18 17.21
CA GLN A 15 -4.66 11.06 18.61
C GLN A 15 -3.53 11.48 19.56
N ASN A 16 -2.27 11.21 19.19
CA ASN A 16 -1.10 11.49 20.04
C ASN A 16 -0.27 12.67 19.53
N HIS A 17 -0.73 13.35 18.47
CA HIS A 17 -0.01 14.43 17.78
C HIS A 17 1.43 14.02 17.41
N SER A 18 1.59 12.80 16.95
CA SER A 18 2.90 12.19 16.66
C SER A 18 2.93 11.59 15.25
N ILE A 19 4.06 11.03 14.86
CA ILE A 19 4.19 10.30 13.59
C ILE A 19 4.51 8.84 13.87
N ILE A 20 4.02 7.95 13.02
CA ILE A 20 4.37 6.53 13.02
C ILE A 20 5.13 6.25 11.73
N ILE A 21 6.26 5.56 11.84
CA ILE A 21 7.21 5.34 10.75
C ILE A 21 7.48 3.84 10.60
N ALA A 22 7.43 3.35 9.36
CA ALA A 22 7.92 2.02 9.00
C ALA A 22 9.44 2.10 8.88
N ASP A 23 10.16 1.37 9.74
CA ASP A 23 11.62 1.35 9.83
C ASP A 23 12.13 -0.06 9.46
N PRO A 24 12.03 -0.44 8.16
CA PRO A 24 12.25 -1.81 7.70
C PRO A 24 13.65 -2.33 7.95
N GLY A 25 14.66 -1.47 7.83
CA GLY A 25 16.04 -1.87 8.03
C GLY A 25 16.31 -2.29 9.48
N ASN A 26 15.54 -1.74 10.44
CA ASN A 26 15.56 -2.17 11.83
C ASN A 26 14.42 -3.15 12.17
N ARG A 27 13.65 -3.62 11.18
CA ARG A 27 12.54 -4.58 11.30
C ARG A 27 11.51 -4.17 12.37
N ARG A 28 11.10 -2.89 12.37
CA ARG A 28 10.22 -2.35 13.40
C ARG A 28 9.34 -1.21 12.88
N VAL A 29 8.24 -0.97 13.59
CA VAL A 29 7.42 0.24 13.45
C VAL A 29 7.60 1.08 14.71
N VAL A 30 7.84 2.38 14.52
CA VAL A 30 8.12 3.30 15.62
C VAL A 30 7.19 4.50 15.62
N ARG A 31 6.82 4.98 16.81
CA ARG A 31 6.21 6.30 17.01
C ARG A 31 7.27 7.31 17.41
N TRP A 32 7.17 8.52 16.88
CA TRP A 32 8.08 9.60 17.20
C TRP A 32 7.33 10.88 17.59
N LEU A 33 7.71 11.46 18.74
CA LEU A 33 7.19 12.74 19.23
C LEU A 33 8.29 13.47 20.01
N ASN A 34 8.51 14.76 19.72
CA ASN A 34 9.43 15.62 20.48
C ASN A 34 10.81 14.99 20.72
N GLN A 35 11.42 14.45 19.65
CA GLN A 35 12.72 13.75 19.69
C GLN A 35 12.77 12.46 20.52
N LYS A 36 11.63 11.97 21.01
CA LYS A 36 11.51 10.69 21.70
C LYS A 36 10.88 9.66 20.77
N ARG A 37 11.46 8.47 20.77
CA ARG A 37 11.02 7.32 20.00
C ARG A 37 10.42 6.27 20.93
N GLU A 38 9.29 5.72 20.51
CA GLU A 38 8.68 4.53 21.08
C GLU A 38 8.66 3.45 19.98
N THR A 39 9.03 2.22 20.30
CA THR A 39 8.85 1.11 19.37
C THR A 39 7.48 0.51 19.60
N LEU A 40 6.62 0.57 18.57
CA LEU A 40 5.28 0.00 18.62
C LEU A 40 5.34 -1.50 18.30
N ILE A 41 5.91 -1.85 17.14
CA ILE A 41 5.94 -3.23 16.65
C ILE A 41 7.39 -3.63 16.38
N LYS A 42 7.78 -4.86 16.76
CA LYS A 42 9.12 -5.44 16.57
C LYS A 42 9.05 -6.65 15.65
N ASN A 43 10.21 -7.01 15.08
CA ASN A 43 10.40 -8.23 14.27
C ASN A 43 9.52 -8.31 13.02
N ILE A 44 9.13 -7.16 12.46
CA ILE A 44 8.26 -7.07 11.28
C ILE A 44 9.05 -6.52 10.10
N ASP A 45 8.95 -7.15 8.93
CA ASP A 45 9.52 -6.66 7.68
C ASP A 45 8.59 -5.61 7.05
N CYS A 46 8.31 -4.54 7.80
CA CYS A 46 7.33 -3.52 7.43
C CYS A 46 7.68 -2.78 6.13
N ARG A 47 6.66 -2.34 5.37
CA ARG A 47 6.87 -1.42 4.22
C ARG A 47 5.87 -0.29 4.17
N GLY A 48 4.60 -0.61 4.27
CA GLY A 48 3.50 0.35 4.24
C GLY A 48 2.78 0.39 5.57
N LEU A 49 2.23 1.57 5.86
CA LEU A 49 1.43 1.85 7.04
C LEU A 49 0.09 2.45 6.62
N ALA A 50 -0.97 2.09 7.32
CA ALA A 50 -2.24 2.82 7.26
C ALA A 50 -2.88 2.83 8.64
N MET A 51 -3.67 3.86 8.94
CA MET A 51 -4.48 3.90 10.15
C MET A 51 -5.91 4.27 9.80
N ASP A 52 -6.87 3.47 10.29
CA ASP A 52 -8.28 3.74 10.07
C ASP A 52 -8.86 4.72 11.10
N LYS A 53 -10.09 5.19 10.85
CA LYS A 53 -10.81 6.12 11.75
C LYS A 53 -11.12 5.54 13.14
N HIS A 54 -10.95 4.24 13.33
CA HIS A 54 -11.16 3.56 14.60
C HIS A 54 -9.86 3.35 15.38
N GLY A 55 -8.73 3.83 14.84
CA GLY A 55 -7.40 3.72 15.46
C GLY A 55 -6.72 2.38 15.23
N PHE A 56 -7.16 1.56 14.28
CA PHE A 56 -6.40 0.36 13.94
C PHE A 56 -5.22 0.71 13.03
N LEU A 57 -4.03 0.27 13.43
CA LEU A 57 -2.80 0.38 12.63
C LEU A 57 -2.66 -0.88 11.76
N TYR A 58 -2.55 -0.68 10.47
CA TYR A 58 -2.30 -1.70 9.46
C TYR A 58 -0.86 -1.60 9.00
N VAL A 59 -0.17 -2.74 8.90
CA VAL A 59 1.22 -2.82 8.48
C VAL A 59 1.36 -3.97 7.50
N SER A 60 1.96 -3.72 6.34
CA SER A 60 2.32 -4.78 5.41
C SER A 60 3.60 -5.44 5.89
N ASP A 61 3.59 -6.76 5.97
CA ASP A 61 4.80 -7.55 6.22
C ASP A 61 5.28 -8.11 4.88
N TRP A 62 6.34 -7.50 4.36
CA TRP A 62 6.90 -7.81 3.06
C TRP A 62 7.37 -9.26 2.97
N TRP A 63 7.92 -9.84 4.05
CA TRP A 63 8.48 -11.19 4.02
C TRP A 63 7.41 -12.26 4.24
N LYS A 64 6.33 -11.93 4.92
CA LYS A 64 5.21 -12.85 5.20
C LYS A 64 4.10 -12.80 4.15
N ASP A 65 4.21 -11.92 3.14
CA ASP A 65 3.22 -11.76 2.07
C ASP A 65 1.81 -11.50 2.62
N GLU A 66 1.71 -10.63 3.62
CA GLU A 66 0.46 -10.34 4.33
C GLU A 66 0.36 -8.90 4.84
N VAL A 67 -0.85 -8.50 5.21
CA VAL A 67 -1.11 -7.28 5.97
C VAL A 67 -1.67 -7.67 7.32
N ARG A 68 -1.06 -7.13 8.38
CA ARG A 68 -1.49 -7.31 9.76
C ARG A 68 -2.07 -6.04 10.33
N ARG A 69 -2.95 -6.19 11.31
CA ARG A 69 -3.62 -5.09 11.99
C ARG A 69 -3.49 -5.21 13.51
N TRP A 70 -3.21 -4.08 14.16
CA TRP A 70 -3.20 -3.92 15.62
C TRP A 70 -4.20 -2.85 16.03
N LYS A 71 -4.78 -3.02 17.21
CA LYS A 71 -5.57 -1.97 17.84
C LYS A 71 -4.62 -0.95 18.46
N PHE A 72 -5.00 0.32 18.39
CA PHE A 72 -4.24 1.40 19.02
C PHE A 72 -3.88 1.08 20.48
N GLY A 73 -2.60 1.19 20.81
CA GLY A 73 -2.08 0.93 22.17
C GLY A 73 -1.91 -0.54 22.54
N GLU A 74 -2.28 -1.47 21.66
CA GLU A 74 -2.17 -2.92 21.89
C GLU A 74 -1.20 -3.54 20.87
N TYR A 75 0.10 -3.23 20.99
CA TYR A 75 1.13 -3.63 20.01
C TYR A 75 2.03 -4.80 20.48
N ASP A 76 1.92 -5.24 21.73
CA ASP A 76 2.72 -6.33 22.30
C ASP A 76 2.25 -7.75 21.86
N ASN A 77 1.33 -7.83 20.89
CA ASN A 77 0.85 -9.08 20.30
C ASN A 77 1.28 -9.21 18.82
N GLU A 78 1.04 -10.36 18.21
CA GLU A 78 1.41 -10.60 16.81
C GLU A 78 0.55 -9.87 15.77
N GLY A 79 -0.51 -9.18 16.19
CA GLY A 79 -1.49 -8.59 15.28
C GLY A 79 -2.39 -9.64 14.63
N ILE A 80 -3.40 -9.17 13.92
CA ILE A 80 -4.35 -10.02 13.20
C ILE A 80 -4.06 -9.89 11.71
N VAL A 81 -3.86 -11.02 11.02
CA VAL A 81 -3.76 -11.05 9.56
C VAL A 81 -5.12 -10.70 8.96
N VAL A 82 -5.15 -9.67 8.11
CA VAL A 82 -6.38 -9.17 7.47
C VAL A 82 -6.36 -9.26 5.94
N VAL A 83 -5.18 -9.41 5.35
CA VAL A 83 -4.97 -9.62 3.91
C VAL A 83 -3.80 -10.59 3.72
N GLY A 84 -3.90 -11.50 2.74
CA GLY A 84 -2.83 -12.46 2.45
C GLY A 84 -2.74 -13.56 3.51
N GLY A 85 -1.50 -13.95 3.86
CA GLY A 85 -1.25 -14.99 4.87
C GLY A 85 -1.46 -16.43 4.38
N ASN A 86 -1.73 -16.63 3.09
CA ASN A 86 -1.89 -17.93 2.45
C ASN A 86 -0.65 -18.35 1.63
N GLY A 87 0.51 -17.84 2.04
CA GLY A 87 1.78 -18.03 1.34
C GLY A 87 1.98 -17.11 0.14
N HIS A 88 3.21 -17.16 -0.37
CA HIS A 88 3.65 -16.39 -1.54
C HIS A 88 2.96 -16.86 -2.82
N GLY A 89 2.43 -15.95 -3.62
CA GLY A 89 1.86 -16.28 -4.92
C GLY A 89 1.00 -15.17 -5.52
N ASP A 90 0.27 -15.51 -6.58
CA ASP A 90 -0.53 -14.59 -7.40
C ASP A 90 -2.04 -14.89 -7.36
N GLN A 91 -2.47 -15.88 -6.58
CA GLN A 91 -3.87 -16.18 -6.40
C GLN A 91 -4.60 -15.03 -5.69
N LEU A 92 -5.94 -15.00 -5.76
CA LEU A 92 -6.73 -13.92 -5.18
C LEU A 92 -6.69 -13.86 -3.65
N ASN A 93 -6.20 -14.91 -2.99
CA ASN A 93 -5.96 -14.97 -1.55
C ASN A 93 -4.47 -14.86 -1.15
N GLN A 94 -3.59 -14.60 -2.11
CA GLN A 94 -2.13 -14.52 -1.93
C GLN A 94 -1.59 -13.14 -2.35
N LEU A 95 -0.38 -12.84 -1.88
CA LEU A 95 0.39 -11.65 -2.23
C LEU A 95 1.82 -12.05 -2.57
N ASN A 96 2.56 -11.10 -3.16
CA ASN A 96 3.98 -11.20 -3.45
C ASN A 96 4.65 -9.86 -3.15
N TYR A 97 5.29 -9.78 -1.99
CA TYR A 97 6.01 -8.62 -1.47
C TYR A 97 5.14 -7.36 -1.35
N PRO A 98 4.06 -7.39 -0.54
CA PRO A 98 3.15 -6.25 -0.41
C PRO A 98 3.85 -5.01 0.16
N THR A 99 3.50 -3.83 -0.38
CA THR A 99 4.07 -2.54 0.06
C THR A 99 3.05 -1.64 0.73
N PHE A 100 2.47 -0.70 0.01
CA PHE A 100 1.64 0.34 0.58
C PHE A 100 0.21 -0.14 0.77
N ILE A 101 -0.45 0.48 1.75
CA ILE A 101 -1.79 0.12 2.17
C ILE A 101 -2.65 1.37 2.13
N PHE A 102 -3.88 1.23 1.64
CA PHE A 102 -4.95 2.18 1.87
C PHE A 102 -6.12 1.46 2.53
N VAL A 103 -6.80 2.09 3.48
CA VAL A 103 -7.97 1.54 4.15
C VAL A 103 -9.14 2.50 3.96
N ASP A 104 -10.22 2.03 3.35
CA ASP A 104 -11.43 2.85 3.16
C ASP A 104 -12.33 2.86 4.39
N GLU A 105 -13.39 3.67 4.35
CA GLU A 105 -14.32 3.84 5.47
C GLU A 105 -15.10 2.57 5.84
N ASP A 106 -15.23 1.63 4.90
CA ASP A 106 -15.84 0.31 5.08
C ASP A 106 -14.84 -0.72 5.61
N GLN A 107 -13.63 -0.29 5.95
CA GLN A 107 -12.50 -1.14 6.35
C GLN A 107 -12.10 -2.15 5.28
N SER A 108 -12.33 -1.84 4.00
CA SER A 108 -11.67 -2.55 2.92
C SER A 108 -10.21 -2.13 2.86
N VAL A 109 -9.33 -3.12 2.66
CA VAL A 109 -7.88 -2.91 2.59
C VAL A 109 -7.45 -3.04 1.13
N TYR A 110 -6.80 -1.99 0.64
CA TYR A 110 -6.16 -1.96 -0.67
C TYR A 110 -4.67 -2.13 -0.42
N VAL A 111 -4.03 -3.01 -1.19
CA VAL A 111 -2.61 -3.30 -1.04
C VAL A 111 -1.92 -3.30 -2.40
N SER A 112 -0.77 -2.63 -2.46
CA SER A 112 0.13 -2.72 -3.60
C SER A 112 0.83 -4.07 -3.55
N ASP A 113 0.41 -4.98 -4.41
CA ASP A 113 0.98 -6.31 -4.56
C ASP A 113 2.15 -6.22 -5.54
N TYR A 114 3.27 -5.76 -5.01
CA TYR A 114 4.38 -5.15 -5.73
C TYR A 114 4.91 -5.99 -6.88
N ASN A 115 5.22 -7.26 -6.62
CA ASN A 115 5.83 -8.14 -7.62
C ASN A 115 4.79 -8.69 -8.60
N ASN A 116 3.54 -8.86 -8.16
CA ASN A 116 2.42 -9.24 -9.01
C ASN A 116 1.87 -8.07 -9.82
N ARG A 117 2.45 -6.86 -9.71
CA ARG A 117 2.16 -5.71 -10.57
C ARG A 117 0.68 -5.32 -10.58
N ARG A 118 0.07 -5.37 -9.42
CA ARG A 118 -1.36 -5.13 -9.24
C ARG A 118 -1.66 -4.44 -7.92
N VAL A 119 -2.84 -3.84 -7.84
CA VAL A 119 -3.45 -3.46 -6.57
C VAL A 119 -4.62 -4.38 -6.31
N MET A 120 -4.64 -4.91 -5.09
CA MET A 120 -5.69 -5.81 -4.65
C MET A 120 -6.55 -5.14 -3.58
N LYS A 121 -7.86 -5.39 -3.59
CA LYS A 121 -8.83 -4.96 -2.57
C LYS A 121 -9.41 -6.15 -1.84
N TRP A 122 -9.31 -6.19 -0.52
CA TRP A 122 -10.07 -7.09 0.35
C TRP A 122 -11.13 -6.32 1.10
N ARG A 123 -12.38 -6.79 1.03
CA ARG A 123 -13.42 -6.31 1.96
C ARG A 123 -13.13 -6.87 3.35
N LYS A 124 -13.57 -6.15 4.39
CA LYS A 124 -13.45 -6.61 5.78
C LYS A 124 -13.98 -8.03 5.95
N GLY A 125 -13.13 -8.95 6.42
CA GLY A 125 -13.48 -10.35 6.67
C GLY A 125 -13.55 -11.24 5.44
N ALA A 126 -13.24 -10.74 4.24
CA ALA A 126 -13.14 -11.57 3.05
C ALA A 126 -11.94 -12.51 3.11
N LYS A 127 -12.08 -13.72 2.57
CA LYS A 127 -10.98 -14.71 2.49
C LYS A 127 -10.06 -14.49 1.29
N GLU A 128 -10.56 -13.80 0.27
CA GLU A 128 -9.86 -13.47 -0.96
C GLU A 128 -10.19 -12.04 -1.37
N GLY A 129 -9.31 -11.47 -2.18
CA GLY A 129 -9.41 -10.11 -2.68
C GLY A 129 -9.88 -10.09 -4.12
N LYS A 130 -9.83 -8.89 -4.69
CA LYS A 130 -10.07 -8.64 -6.11
C LYS A 130 -8.98 -7.75 -6.64
N VAL A 131 -8.51 -8.01 -7.85
CA VAL A 131 -7.67 -7.07 -8.59
C VAL A 131 -8.52 -5.85 -8.91
N VAL A 132 -8.06 -4.67 -8.51
CA VAL A 132 -8.76 -3.40 -8.73
C VAL A 132 -7.93 -2.39 -9.54
N ALA A 133 -6.64 -2.67 -9.74
CA ALA A 133 -5.78 -1.98 -10.70
C ALA A 133 -4.64 -2.90 -11.14
N GLY A 134 -4.16 -2.73 -12.38
CA GLY A 134 -3.10 -3.58 -12.95
C GLY A 134 -3.53 -5.03 -13.20
N GLY A 135 -2.57 -5.94 -13.24
CA GLY A 135 -2.81 -7.38 -13.44
C GLY A 135 -3.09 -7.84 -14.89
N ASN A 136 -3.10 -6.93 -15.88
CA ASN A 136 -3.18 -7.20 -17.33
C ASN A 136 -2.56 -6.00 -18.13
N LEU A 137 -2.69 -5.99 -19.48
CA LEU A 137 -2.07 -5.00 -20.40
C LEU A 137 -2.17 -3.55 -19.90
N ASN A 138 -1.07 -2.79 -20.05
CA ASN A 138 -0.76 -1.51 -19.37
C ASN A 138 -0.26 -1.65 -17.92
N GLU A 139 0.45 -2.76 -17.67
CA GLU A 139 1.04 -3.19 -16.40
C GLU A 139 1.58 -2.05 -15.52
N LEU A 140 1.17 -2.07 -14.26
CA LEU A 140 1.92 -1.43 -13.20
C LEU A 140 3.31 -2.08 -13.12
N SER A 141 4.32 -1.32 -12.73
CA SER A 141 5.66 -1.80 -12.52
C SER A 141 6.19 -1.20 -11.24
N ARG A 142 6.32 -2.06 -10.22
CA ARG A 142 6.60 -1.64 -8.84
C ARG A 142 5.53 -0.66 -8.32
N PRO A 143 4.24 -1.06 -8.27
CA PRO A 143 3.23 -0.22 -7.65
C PRO A 143 3.61 0.02 -6.19
N GLU A 144 3.61 1.30 -5.81
CA GLU A 144 3.96 1.74 -4.47
C GLU A 144 2.75 2.44 -3.85
N GLY A 145 2.79 3.75 -3.61
CA GLY A 145 1.70 4.48 -2.97
C GLY A 145 0.35 4.30 -3.66
N ILE A 146 -0.71 4.11 -2.86
CA ILE A 146 -2.10 4.02 -3.31
C ILE A 146 -2.92 5.07 -2.56
N VAL A 147 -3.77 5.78 -3.29
CA VAL A 147 -4.87 6.55 -2.68
C VAL A 147 -6.16 6.27 -3.42
N VAL A 148 -7.28 6.27 -2.69
CA VAL A 148 -8.62 6.13 -3.26
C VAL A 148 -9.43 7.35 -2.88
N ASP A 149 -10.06 7.99 -3.86
CA ASP A 149 -10.91 9.14 -3.60
C ASP A 149 -12.34 8.74 -3.21
N HIS A 150 -13.16 9.74 -2.86
CA HIS A 150 -14.55 9.53 -2.45
C HIS A 150 -15.47 9.02 -3.58
N LEU A 151 -15.01 9.00 -4.83
CA LEU A 151 -15.72 8.41 -5.97
C LEU A 151 -15.26 6.97 -6.25
N GLY A 152 -14.35 6.43 -5.42
CA GLY A 152 -13.77 5.10 -5.62
C GLY A 152 -12.72 5.05 -6.73
N GLN A 153 -12.21 6.20 -7.20
CA GLN A 153 -11.11 6.20 -8.17
C GLN A 153 -9.81 5.88 -7.46
N ILE A 154 -9.08 4.91 -8.00
CA ILE A 154 -7.84 4.40 -7.43
C ILE A 154 -6.67 5.04 -8.17
N TYR A 155 -5.79 5.71 -7.45
CA TYR A 155 -4.56 6.29 -7.99
C TYR A 155 -3.37 5.50 -7.46
N VAL A 156 -2.46 5.14 -8.35
CA VAL A 156 -1.30 4.31 -8.04
C VAL A 156 -0.04 4.99 -8.52
N ALA A 157 0.95 5.11 -7.62
CA ALA A 157 2.31 5.45 -7.99
C ALA A 157 2.96 4.24 -8.68
N ASP A 158 3.05 4.29 -10.00
CA ASP A 158 3.65 3.27 -10.84
C ASP A 158 5.16 3.56 -10.96
N SER A 159 5.89 3.28 -9.88
CA SER A 159 7.17 3.94 -9.57
C SER A 159 8.27 3.64 -10.59
N LYS A 160 8.32 2.41 -11.11
CA LYS A 160 9.31 2.02 -12.13
C LYS A 160 8.98 2.55 -13.52
N ASN A 161 7.70 2.79 -13.80
CA ASN A 161 7.28 3.42 -15.05
C ASN A 161 7.27 4.96 -14.97
N HIS A 162 7.66 5.54 -13.83
CA HIS A 162 7.77 6.99 -13.64
C HIS A 162 6.46 7.75 -13.96
N ARG A 163 5.33 7.16 -13.56
CA ARG A 163 4.00 7.71 -13.83
C ARG A 163 3.04 7.49 -12.66
N VAL A 164 1.94 8.22 -12.69
CA VAL A 164 0.77 8.00 -11.84
C VAL A 164 -0.38 7.54 -12.73
N MET A 165 -0.96 6.41 -12.38
CA MET A 165 -2.08 5.82 -13.09
C MET A 165 -3.37 5.96 -12.26
N ARG A 166 -4.51 6.02 -12.93
CA ARG A 166 -5.84 6.03 -12.31
C ARG A 166 -6.72 4.93 -12.90
N TRP A 167 -7.42 4.21 -12.03
CA TRP A 167 -8.54 3.32 -12.40
C TRP A 167 -9.84 3.86 -11.83
N CYS A 168 -10.85 4.00 -12.70
CA CYS A 168 -12.22 4.21 -12.24
C CYS A 168 -12.83 2.86 -11.86
N GLU A 169 -13.77 2.87 -10.90
CA GLU A 169 -14.42 1.65 -10.44
C GLU A 169 -15.03 0.85 -11.61
N GLY A 170 -14.72 -0.45 -11.66
CA GLY A 170 -15.22 -1.36 -12.69
C GLY A 170 -14.54 -1.26 -14.06
N LYS A 171 -13.50 -0.43 -14.23
CA LYS A 171 -12.71 -0.38 -15.47
C LYS A 171 -11.57 -1.41 -15.42
N GLU A 172 -11.38 -2.11 -16.53
CA GLU A 172 -10.27 -3.05 -16.71
C GLU A 172 -8.94 -2.32 -16.98
N GLU A 173 -9.01 -1.19 -17.69
CA GLU A 173 -7.84 -0.39 -18.07
C GLU A 173 -7.72 0.89 -17.24
N GLY A 174 -6.48 1.24 -16.94
CA GLY A 174 -6.13 2.48 -16.23
C GLY A 174 -5.67 3.56 -17.19
N GLU A 175 -5.79 4.80 -16.76
CA GLU A 175 -5.38 5.98 -17.51
C GLU A 175 -4.16 6.62 -16.86
N ILE A 176 -3.23 7.12 -17.67
CA ILE A 176 -2.10 7.91 -17.17
C ILE A 176 -2.63 9.29 -16.76
N VAL A 177 -2.47 9.64 -15.49
CA VAL A 177 -2.85 10.96 -14.97
C VAL A 177 -1.71 11.94 -15.14
N VAL A 178 -0.48 11.51 -14.78
CA VAL A 178 0.75 12.32 -14.84
C VAL A 178 1.94 11.42 -15.13
N GLY A 179 2.95 11.95 -15.81
CA GLY A 179 4.20 11.25 -16.12
C GLY A 179 4.25 10.74 -17.55
N ALA A 180 5.38 10.15 -17.92
CA ALA A 180 5.58 9.72 -19.30
C ALA A 180 4.72 8.48 -19.61
N ALA A 181 3.69 8.68 -20.44
CA ALA A 181 3.47 7.72 -21.53
C ALA A 181 4.62 7.94 -22.50
N PHE A 182 5.24 6.92 -23.08
CA PHE A 182 6.03 7.14 -24.29
C PHE A 182 5.07 7.71 -25.36
N PHE A 183 4.98 9.03 -25.47
CA PHE A 183 4.16 9.73 -26.45
C PHE A 183 4.88 9.63 -27.81
N MET A 184 4.53 8.63 -28.61
CA MET A 184 4.52 8.78 -30.07
C MET A 184 3.07 8.71 -30.54
N LYS A 185 2.33 9.81 -30.42
CA LYS A 185 1.36 10.13 -31.45
C LYS A 185 2.09 11.00 -32.45
N LEU A 186 2.56 10.37 -33.53
CA LEU A 186 2.92 11.09 -34.76
C LEU A 186 1.71 11.96 -35.11
N ALA A 187 1.92 13.28 -35.12
CA ALA A 187 0.99 14.18 -35.75
C ALA A 187 0.91 13.77 -37.23
N HIS A 188 -0.27 13.32 -37.68
CA HIS A 188 -0.60 13.37 -39.09
C HIS A 188 -0.63 14.85 -39.49
N ILE A 189 0.49 15.30 -40.05
CA ILE A 189 0.53 16.51 -40.87
C ILE A 189 -0.07 16.09 -42.22
N GLU A 190 -1.36 16.35 -42.41
CA GLU A 190 -1.89 16.54 -43.76
C GLU A 190 -1.55 17.97 -44.18
N ILE A 191 -0.53 18.11 -45.02
CA ILE A 191 -0.36 19.32 -45.84
C ILE A 191 -1.26 19.11 -47.06
N LEU A 192 -2.26 19.98 -47.22
CA LEU A 192 -3.00 20.19 -48.46
C LEU A 192 -2.08 20.77 -49.55
#